data_AF-A0AB34IW03-F1
#
_entry.id   AF-A0AB34IW03-F1
#
_cell.length_a   1.000
_cell.length_b   1.000
_cell.length_c   1.000
_cell.angle_alpha   90.00
_cell.angle_beta   90.00
_cell.angle_gamma   90.00
#
_symmetry.space_group_name_H-M   'P 1'
#
loop_
_entity.id
_entity.type
_entity.pdbx_description
1 polymer ?
#
loop_
_entity_poly.entity_id
_entity_poly.type
_entity_poly.pdbx_seq_one_letter_code
_entity_poly.pdbx_strand_id
1 'polypeptide(L)'
;MNEPLNVRRRVREEQVLTDRLQSIKETSHAMHASEWHNSRMRTDVLLNQLKTKKAVTAELEQQNKELLLLRRARMRDFLEEEAKEFERQLNAMGLAFCKEF
;
A
#
# COMPACT_ATOMS: atom_id res chain seq x y z
N MET A 1 33.34 -42.93 49.67
CA MET A 1 32.44 -43.96 49.11
C MET A 1 32.57 -43.92 47.59
N ASN A 2 32.86 -45.04 46.96
CA ASN A 2 33.07 -45.10 45.51
C ASN A 2 31.73 -45.45 44.86
N GLU A 3 31.12 -44.51 44.15
CA GLU A 3 29.86 -44.76 43.43
C GLU A 3 30.05 -45.87 42.40
N PRO A 4 29.10 -46.82 42.31
CA PRO A 4 29.23 -47.93 41.39
C PRO A 4 29.10 -47.44 39.94
N LEU A 5 29.95 -48.01 39.07
CA LEU A 5 30.18 -47.52 37.70
C LEU A 5 28.91 -47.54 36.82
N ASN A 6 27.98 -48.47 37.09
CA ASN A 6 26.68 -48.56 36.43
C ASN A 6 25.80 -47.32 36.70
N VAL A 7 25.79 -46.81 37.93
CA VAL A 7 25.04 -45.61 38.32
C VAL A 7 25.63 -44.39 37.62
N ARG A 8 26.95 -44.24 37.64
CA ARG A 8 27.65 -43.14 36.93
C ARG A 8 27.38 -43.14 35.43
N ARG A 9 27.38 -44.33 34.81
CA ARG A 9 27.06 -44.48 33.39
C ARG A 9 25.61 -44.08 33.10
N ARG A 10 24.65 -44.52 33.92
CA ARG A 10 23.24 -44.17 33.73
C ARG A 10 23.00 -42.67 33.88
N VAL A 11 23.56 -42.05 34.92
CA VAL A 11 23.46 -40.60 35.14
C VAL A 11 24.02 -39.83 33.93
N ARG A 12 25.16 -40.26 33.38
CA ARG A 12 25.72 -39.64 32.17
C ARG A 12 24.82 -39.79 30.95
N GLU A 13 24.24 -40.98 30.75
CA GLU A 13 23.32 -41.24 29.63
C GLU A 13 22.06 -40.37 29.74
N GLU A 14 21.46 -40.28 30.93
CA GLU A 14 20.30 -39.41 31.21
C GLU A 14 20.61 -37.93 31.01
N GLN A 15 21.79 -37.46 31.42
CA GLN A 15 22.21 -36.09 31.20
C GLN A 15 22.33 -35.78 29.70
N VAL A 16 22.97 -36.65 28.93
CA VAL A 16 23.10 -36.48 27.47
C VAL A 16 21.74 -36.44 26.78
N LEU A 17 20.78 -37.27 27.21
CA LEU A 17 19.42 -37.26 26.67
C LEU A 17 18.72 -35.94 27.02
N THR A 18 18.84 -35.48 28.26
CA THR A 18 18.24 -34.22 28.73
C THR A 18 18.79 -33.02 27.96
N ASP A 19 20.11 -32.94 27.80
CA ASP A 19 20.78 -31.86 27.06
C ASP A 19 20.31 -31.82 25.60
N ARG A 20 20.16 -32.99 24.97
CA ARG A 20 19.64 -33.10 23.60
C ARG A 20 18.19 -32.66 23.50
N LEU A 21 17.32 -33.07 24.43
CA LEU A 21 15.92 -32.66 24.43
C LEU A 21 15.78 -31.14 24.60
N GLN A 22 16.61 -30.55 25.46
CA GLN A 22 16.65 -29.10 25.63
C GLN A 22 17.11 -28.40 24.34
N SER A 23 18.17 -28.88 23.70
CA SER A 23 18.66 -28.33 22.43
C SER A 23 17.61 -28.45 21.31
N ILE A 24 16.90 -29.58 21.21
CA ILE A 24 15.80 -29.78 20.25
C ILE A 24 14.67 -28.77 20.51
N LYS A 25 14.32 -28.54 21.77
CA LYS A 25 13.30 -27.57 22.14
C LYS A 25 13.70 -26.14 21.75
N GLU A 26 14.93 -25.74 22.06
CA GLU A 26 15.46 -24.41 21.73
C GLU A 26 15.50 -24.18 20.21
N THR A 27 16.01 -25.16 19.46
CA THR A 27 16.03 -25.10 17.99
C THR A 27 14.63 -25.07 17.38
N SER A 28 13.68 -25.86 17.89
CA SER A 28 12.29 -25.83 17.44
C SER A 28 11.65 -24.46 17.66
N HIS A 29 11.86 -23.83 18.83
CA HIS A 29 11.37 -22.47 19.07
C HIS A 29 11.98 -21.45 18.10
N ALA A 30 13.29 -21.52 17.84
CA ALA A 30 13.95 -20.65 16.89
C ALA A 30 13.43 -20.85 15.44
N MET A 31 13.18 -22.10 15.04
CA MET A 31 12.60 -22.41 13.73
C MET A 31 11.21 -21.81 13.57
N HIS A 32 10.32 -21.98 14.54
CA HIS A 32 8.97 -21.41 14.48
C HIS A 32 8.97 -19.89 14.45
N ALA A 33 9.85 -19.24 15.22
CA ALA A 33 10.01 -17.79 15.16
C ALA A 33 10.47 -17.33 13.77
N SER A 34 11.44 -18.03 13.17
CA SER A 34 11.92 -17.75 11.82
C SER A 34 10.83 -17.93 10.77
N GLU A 35 10.06 -19.02 10.84
CA GLU A 35 8.91 -19.27 9.95
C GLU A 35 7.86 -18.16 10.05
N TRP A 36 7.54 -17.73 11.27
CA TRP A 36 6.60 -16.64 11.49
C TRP A 36 7.11 -15.32 10.90
N HIS A 37 8.38 -14.98 11.14
CA HIS A 37 9.00 -13.78 10.56
C HIS A 37 9.00 -13.82 9.04
N ASN A 38 9.33 -14.95 8.43
CA ASN A 38 9.31 -15.11 6.97
C ASN A 38 7.88 -15.01 6.41
N SER A 39 6.90 -15.60 7.09
CA SER A 39 5.49 -15.46 6.72
C SER A 39 5.05 -14.01 6.76
N ARG A 40 5.36 -13.32 7.87
CA ARG A 40 5.02 -11.91 8.07
C ARG A 40 5.68 -11.00 7.04
N MET A 41 6.95 -11.20 6.71
CA MET A 41 7.64 -10.41 5.69
C MET A 41 6.97 -10.51 4.32
N ARG A 42 6.48 -11.71 3.96
CA ARG A 42 5.73 -11.90 2.71
C ARG A 42 4.39 -11.17 2.73
N THR A 43 3.64 -11.29 3.83
CA THR A 43 2.31 -10.66 3.94
C THR A 43 2.38 -9.15 4.08
N ASP A 44 3.31 -8.62 4.87
CA ASP A 44 3.42 -7.18 5.14
C ASP A 44 3.80 -6.41 3.88
N VAL A 45 4.69 -6.96 3.04
CA VAL A 45 5.04 -6.37 1.74
C VAL A 45 3.82 -6.32 0.83
N LEU A 46 3.07 -7.41 0.69
CA LEU A 46 1.88 -7.45 -0.15
C LEU A 46 0.80 -6.46 0.33
N LEU A 47 0.56 -6.40 1.65
CA LEU A 47 -0.40 -5.48 2.25
C LEU A 47 0.02 -4.01 2.04
N ASN A 48 1.31 -3.71 2.19
CA ASN A 48 1.82 -2.37 1.93
C ASN A 48 1.71 -1.97 0.46
N GLN A 49 2.00 -2.89 -0.47
CA GLN A 49 1.78 -2.65 -1.90
C GLN A 49 0.32 -2.39 -2.21
N LEU A 50 -0.61 -3.17 -1.64
CA LEU A 50 -2.04 -2.97 -1.83
C LEU A 50 -2.52 -1.62 -1.29
N LYS A 51 -2.07 -1.23 -0.09
CA LYS A 51 -2.38 0.08 0.50
C LYS A 51 -1.85 1.22 -0.37
N THR A 52 -0.60 1.12 -0.80
CA THR A 52 0.04 2.14 -1.66
C THR A 52 -0.70 2.26 -2.98
N LYS A 53 -1.04 1.13 -3.63
CA LYS A 53 -1.81 1.14 -4.88
C LYS A 53 -3.16 1.83 -4.71
N LYS A 54 -3.89 1.53 -3.63
CA LYS A 54 -5.18 2.19 -3.35
C LYS A 54 -5.03 3.69 -3.16
N ALA A 55 -4.01 4.13 -2.43
CA ALA A 55 -3.73 5.56 -2.23
C ALA A 55 -3.43 6.27 -3.56
N VAL A 56 -2.56 5.68 -4.38
CA VAL A 56 -2.20 6.22 -5.71
C VAL A 56 -3.43 6.27 -6.62
N THR A 57 -4.27 5.22 -6.65
CA THR A 57 -5.49 5.24 -7.47
C THR A 57 -6.46 6.33 -7.04
N ALA A 58 -6.66 6.50 -5.73
CA ALA A 58 -7.53 7.56 -5.20
C ALA A 58 -7.01 8.97 -5.55
N GLU A 59 -5.69 9.18 -5.46
CA GLU A 59 -5.06 10.44 -5.83
C GLU A 59 -5.22 10.72 -7.33
N LEU A 60 -4.99 9.73 -8.19
CA LEU A 60 -5.18 9.87 -9.64
C LEU A 60 -6.64 10.19 -10.01
N GLU A 61 -7.61 9.55 -9.36
CA GLU A 61 -9.03 9.85 -9.58
C GLU A 61 -9.38 11.29 -9.18
N GLN A 62 -8.83 11.77 -8.06
CA GLN A 62 -9.01 13.15 -7.61
C GLN A 62 -8.39 14.15 -8.59
N GLN A 63 -7.16 13.92 -9.00
CA GLN A 63 -6.45 14.76 -9.98
C GLN A 63 -7.19 14.82 -11.32
N ASN A 64 -7.75 13.70 -11.78
CA ASN A 64 -8.56 13.69 -13.01
C ASN A 64 -9.84 14.53 -12.88
N LYS A 65 -10.51 14.51 -11.72
CA LYS A 65 -11.68 15.35 -11.47
C LYS A 65 -11.31 16.83 -11.49
N GLU A 66 -10.21 17.21 -10.83
CA GLU A 66 -9.70 18.58 -10.81
C GLU A 66 -9.33 19.07 -12.21
N LEU A 67 -8.67 18.23 -13.01
CA LEU A 67 -8.33 18.53 -14.40
C LEU A 67 -9.58 18.81 -15.25
N LEU A 68 -10.64 18.00 -15.09
CA LEU A 68 -11.89 18.22 -15.81
C LEU A 68 -12.57 19.53 -15.42
N LEU A 69 -12.54 19.90 -14.13
CA LEU A 69 -13.08 21.18 -13.67
C LEU A 69 -12.29 22.35 -14.26
N LEU A 70 -10.97 22.29 -14.25
CA LEU A 70 -10.11 23.31 -14.85
C LEU A 70 -10.35 23.43 -16.35
N ARG A 71 -10.48 22.30 -17.05
CA ARG A 71 -10.78 22.29 -18.50
C ARG A 71 -12.12 22.94 -18.79
N ARG A 72 -13.16 22.65 -18.00
CA ARG A 72 -14.49 23.25 -18.15
C ARG A 72 -14.44 24.76 -17.89
N ALA A 73 -13.73 25.20 -16.86
CA ALA A 73 -13.55 26.62 -16.57
C ALA A 73 -12.87 27.34 -17.75
N ARG A 74 -11.73 26.82 -18.22
CA ARG A 74 -11.02 27.40 -19.38
C ARG A 74 -11.86 27.42 -20.66
N MET A 75 -12.65 26.37 -20.90
CA MET A 75 -13.53 26.32 -22.07
C MET A 75 -14.63 27.38 -21.99
N ARG A 76 -15.21 27.60 -20.81
CA ARG A 76 -16.18 28.67 -20.60
C ARG A 76 -15.54 30.03 -20.84
N ASP A 77 -14.37 30.29 -20.26
CA ASP A 77 -13.67 31.56 -20.43
C ASP A 77 -13.37 31.84 -21.92
N PHE A 78 -12.90 30.80 -22.64
CA PHE A 78 -12.68 30.88 -24.09
C PHE A 78 -13.96 31.20 -24.88
N LEU A 79 -15.06 30.51 -24.58
CA LEU A 79 -16.35 30.74 -25.26
C LEU A 79 -16.93 32.11 -24.92
N GLU A 80 -16.72 32.63 -23.71
CA GLU A 80 -17.11 33.98 -23.33
C GLU A 80 -16.32 35.05 -24.09
N GLU A 81 -15.03 34.82 -24.33
CA GLU A 81 -14.20 35.69 -25.17
C GLU A 81 -14.65 35.65 -26.63
N GLU A 82 -14.87 34.47 -27.20
CA GLU A 82 -15.41 34.33 -28.55
C GLU A 82 -16.78 34.99 -28.70
N ALA A 83 -17.68 34.81 -27.74
CA ALA A 83 -19.01 35.42 -27.77
C ALA A 83 -18.94 36.95 -27.82
N LYS A 84 -18.01 37.56 -27.05
CA LYS A 84 -17.78 39.02 -27.10
C LYS A 84 -17.29 39.48 -28.47
N GLU A 85 -16.41 38.72 -29.09
CA GLU A 85 -15.89 39.05 -30.43
C GLU A 85 -16.98 38.91 -31.49
N PHE A 86 -17.77 37.84 -31.45
CA PHE A 86 -18.92 37.68 -32.35
C PHE A 86 -19.99 38.75 -32.14
N GLU A 87 -20.28 39.14 -30.90
CA GLU A 87 -21.25 40.21 -30.63
C GLU A 87 -20.75 41.55 -31.19
N ARG A 88 -19.44 41.82 -31.13
CA ARG A 88 -18.83 42.99 -31.79
C ARG A 88 -19.02 42.94 -33.32
N GLN A 89 -18.79 41.78 -33.94
CA GLN A 89 -18.94 41.60 -35.39
C GLN A 89 -20.41 41.74 -35.83
N LEU A 90 -21.34 41.13 -35.10
CA LEU A 90 -22.78 41.25 -35.38
C LEU A 90 -23.25 42.69 -35.24
N ASN A 91 -22.83 43.39 -34.18
CA ASN A 91 -23.16 44.80 -33.99
C ASN A 91 -22.66 45.67 -35.15
N ALA A 92 -21.49 45.38 -35.72
CA ALA A 92 -21.00 46.06 -36.92
C ALA A 92 -21.87 45.82 -38.17
N MET A 93 -22.57 44.67 -38.22
CA MET A 93 -23.54 44.33 -39.26
C MET A 93 -24.96 44.85 -38.95
N GLY A 94 -25.17 45.49 -37.79
CA GLY A 94 -26.49 45.92 -37.31
C GLY A 94 -27.37 44.79 -36.77
N LEU A 95 -26.79 43.62 -36.47
CA LEU A 95 -27.45 42.45 -35.91
C LEU A 95 -27.02 42.23 -34.45
N ALA A 96 -27.75 41.39 -33.70
CA ALA A 96 -27.42 41.05 -32.32
C ALA A 96 -27.78 39.59 -31.99
N PHE A 97 -27.17 39.03 -30.93
CA PHE A 97 -27.52 37.72 -30.42
C PHE A 97 -28.92 37.72 -29.79
N CYS A 98 -29.67 36.64 -30.01
CA CYS A 98 -30.92 36.39 -29.30
C CYS A 98 -30.59 35.92 -27.87
N LYS A 99 -30.95 36.73 -26.86
CA LYS A 99 -30.76 36.39 -25.45
C LYS A 99 -32.04 35.69 -24.96
N GLU A 100 -31.94 34.42 -24.57
CA GLU A 100 -33.06 33.72 -23.92
C GLU A 100 -33.29 34.33 -22.52
N PHE A 101 -34.56 34.61 -22.22
CA PHE A 101 -35.02 35.19 -20.94
C PHE A 101 -35.15 34.13 -19.85
#